data_AF-A0A2I1HVX5-F1
#
_entry.id   AF-A0A2I1HVX5-F1
#
_cell.length_a   1.000
_cell.length_b   1.000
_cell.length_c   1.000
_cell.angle_alpha   90.00
_cell.angle_beta   90.00
_cell.angle_gamma   90.00
#
_symmetry.space_group_name_H-M   'P 1'
#
loop_
_entity.id
_entity.type
_entity.pdbx_description
1 polymer ?
#
loop_
_entity_poly.entity_id
_entity_poly.type
_entity_poly.pdbx_seq_one_letter_code
_entity_poly.pdbx_strand_id
1 'polypeptide(L)'
;MPDNDYQGSEGSETSSEYDTASSSSTRWYSASRGFLCYRESFKSNEVEFFNGITYWIGLKNEFSELSRDWFFIKVDKNETLEEAHKRYTNESIAISHKSYDLIDMRKTEELWISKASTGSIIWAEPYEGNARQYDVNEFYPSVLLQKGVQWPIGPGEFKTITSFNNNLQYGIYRVHIEGLPKKSLAQCSQLFRYNQEEYYTHYDIRI
;
A
#
# COMPACT_ATOMS: atom_id res chain seq x y z
N MET A 1 48.56 -54.13 13.63
CA MET A 1 48.66 -53.72 12.21
C MET A 1 47.28 -53.81 11.59
N PRO A 2 46.79 -52.75 10.93
CA PRO A 2 46.75 -51.34 11.34
C PRO A 2 45.27 -50.88 11.49
N ASP A 3 44.95 -49.97 12.41
CA ASP A 3 44.93 -48.50 12.22
C ASP A 3 44.37 -48.08 10.85
N ASN A 4 43.14 -47.56 10.86
CA ASN A 4 42.68 -46.65 9.81
C ASN A 4 41.90 -45.52 10.47
N ASP A 5 42.64 -44.43 10.65
CA ASP A 5 42.17 -43.10 10.99
C ASP A 5 41.07 -42.67 10.00
N TYR A 6 39.84 -42.51 10.49
CA TYR A 6 38.90 -41.64 9.81
C TYR A 6 39.22 -40.20 10.22
N GLN A 7 40.08 -39.59 9.41
CA GLN A 7 40.36 -38.16 9.42
C GLN A 7 39.06 -37.37 9.38
N GLY A 8 38.98 -36.39 10.29
CA GLY A 8 38.00 -35.32 10.21
C GLY A 8 38.11 -34.62 8.86
N SER A 9 37.03 -34.70 8.08
CA SER A 9 36.77 -33.75 7.03
C SER A 9 36.13 -32.54 7.70
N GLU A 10 36.93 -31.51 7.94
CA GLU A 10 36.46 -30.15 8.22
C GLU A 10 35.44 -29.75 7.14
N GLY A 11 34.15 -29.85 7.49
CA GLY A 11 33.10 -29.20 6.73
C GLY A 11 33.25 -27.70 6.98
N SER A 12 33.91 -27.03 6.06
CA SER A 12 34.01 -25.57 6.00
C SER A 12 32.62 -24.97 6.22
N GLU A 13 32.47 -24.18 7.28
CA GLU A 13 31.36 -23.27 7.47
C GLU A 13 31.36 -22.26 6.32
N THR A 14 30.73 -22.61 5.20
CA THR A 14 30.33 -21.62 4.20
C THR A 14 29.17 -20.85 4.80
N SER A 15 29.53 -19.82 5.57
CA SER A 15 28.70 -18.64 5.81
C SER A 15 28.10 -18.23 4.47
N SER A 16 26.82 -18.54 4.24
CA SER A 16 26.08 -17.91 3.17
C SER A 16 25.90 -16.45 3.59
N GLU A 17 26.88 -15.62 3.23
CA GLU A 17 26.68 -14.19 3.07
C GLU A 17 25.53 -14.05 2.08
N TYR A 18 24.32 -13.86 2.60
CA TYR A 18 23.28 -13.23 1.83
C TYR A 18 23.82 -11.85 1.50
N ASP A 19 24.29 -11.69 0.26
CA ASP A 19 24.36 -10.40 -0.38
C ASP A 19 23.03 -9.73 -0.11
N THR A 20 23.06 -8.74 0.79
CA THR A 20 21.99 -7.77 0.94
C THR A 20 22.01 -7.02 -0.37
N ALA A 21 21.30 -7.58 -1.37
CA ALA A 21 20.97 -6.89 -2.59
C ALA A 21 20.36 -5.57 -2.12
N SER A 22 21.14 -4.51 -2.30
CA SER A 22 20.74 -3.13 -2.12
C SER A 22 19.32 -3.05 -2.63
N SER A 23 18.39 -2.77 -1.72
CA SER A 23 16.96 -2.79 -2.00
C SER A 23 16.75 -1.96 -3.26
N SER A 24 16.57 -2.66 -4.39
CA SER A 24 16.18 -2.00 -5.62
C SER A 24 14.78 -1.55 -5.31
N SER A 25 14.68 -0.30 -4.84
CA SER A 25 13.45 0.41 -4.61
C SER A 25 12.56 0.10 -5.79
N THR A 26 11.55 -0.73 -5.57
CA THR A 26 10.48 -0.95 -6.54
C THR A 26 9.75 0.38 -6.59
N ARG A 27 10.27 1.28 -7.43
CA ARG A 27 9.81 2.65 -7.58
C ARG A 27 8.48 2.59 -8.28
N TRP A 28 7.41 2.46 -7.50
CA TRP A 28 6.04 2.53 -7.99
C TRP A 28 5.87 3.81 -8.79
N TYR A 29 5.55 3.65 -10.07
CA TYR A 29 5.63 4.67 -11.11
C TYR A 29 4.74 5.91 -10.88
N SER A 30 3.87 5.95 -9.87
CA SER A 30 2.91 7.05 -9.66
C SER A 30 3.15 7.91 -8.42
N ALA A 31 3.88 7.43 -7.41
CA ALA A 31 3.94 8.07 -6.09
C ALA A 31 4.93 9.26 -5.99
N SER A 32 5.82 9.43 -6.97
CA SER A 32 6.87 10.47 -6.96
C SER A 32 6.80 11.47 -8.11
N ARG A 33 5.75 11.40 -8.94
CA ARG A 33 5.61 12.27 -10.11
C ARG A 33 5.09 13.65 -9.72
N GLY A 34 5.85 14.69 -10.06
CA GLY A 34 5.40 16.08 -9.97
C GLY A 34 4.36 16.40 -11.05
N PHE A 35 3.85 17.62 -11.06
CA PHE A 35 3.00 18.11 -12.15
C PHE A 35 3.70 19.21 -12.95
N LEU A 36 3.34 19.31 -14.22
CA LEU A 36 3.91 20.21 -15.20
C LEU A 36 2.77 20.99 -15.84
N CYS A 37 2.77 22.30 -15.66
CA CYS A 37 1.89 23.19 -16.39
C CYS A 37 2.43 23.32 -17.82
N TYR A 38 1.55 23.25 -18.82
CA TYR A 38 1.95 23.39 -20.20
C TYR A 38 0.98 24.22 -21.04
N ARG A 39 1.52 24.83 -22.09
CA ARG A 39 0.77 25.55 -23.12
C ARG A 39 1.30 25.20 -24.50
N GLU A 40 0.40 24.75 -25.37
CA GLU A 40 0.74 24.52 -26.77
C GLU A 40 0.61 25.83 -27.57
N SER A 41 1.61 26.12 -28.38
CA SER A 41 1.52 27.15 -29.41
C SER A 41 0.62 26.65 -30.55
N PHE A 42 -0.27 27.50 -31.07
CA PHE A 42 -1.14 27.15 -32.20
C PHE A 42 -0.41 27.18 -33.55
N LYS A 43 0.78 27.78 -33.61
CA LYS A 43 1.49 28.09 -34.85
C LYS A 43 2.78 27.28 -35.03
N SER A 44 3.28 26.66 -33.96
CA SER A 44 4.52 25.88 -33.95
C SER A 44 4.29 24.56 -33.20
N ASN A 45 5.16 23.58 -33.41
CA ASN A 45 5.20 22.34 -32.63
C ASN A 45 5.80 22.53 -31.22
N GLU A 46 5.91 23.77 -30.78
CA GLU A 46 6.52 24.19 -29.53
C GLU A 46 5.48 24.19 -28.42
N VAL A 47 5.94 23.79 -27.24
CA VAL A 47 5.15 23.67 -26.04
C VAL A 47 5.92 24.34 -24.91
N GLU A 48 5.29 25.30 -24.26
CA GLU A 48 5.84 25.94 -23.07
C GLU A 48 5.57 25.03 -21.86
N PHE A 49 6.58 24.80 -21.04
CA PHE A 49 6.52 23.95 -19.87
C PHE A 49 6.98 24.69 -18.61
N PHE A 50 6.31 24.42 -17.50
CA PHE A 50 6.66 24.97 -16.19
C PHE A 50 6.39 23.97 -15.06
N ASN A 51 7.40 23.74 -14.21
CA ASN A 51 7.35 22.80 -13.09
C ASN A 51 7.31 23.47 -11.70
N GLY A 52 7.12 24.80 -11.64
CA GLY A 52 7.16 25.58 -10.40
C GLY A 52 8.51 26.21 -10.08
N ILE A 53 9.59 25.81 -10.77
CA ILE A 53 10.95 26.34 -10.58
C ILE A 53 11.51 26.83 -11.90
N THR A 54 11.46 25.99 -12.93
CA THR A 54 12.07 26.23 -14.24
C THR A 54 11.01 26.31 -15.32
N TYR A 55 11.19 27.29 -16.20
CA TYR A 55 10.45 27.45 -17.44
C TYR A 55 11.33 27.04 -18.62
N TRP A 56 10.78 26.26 -19.56
CA TRP A 56 11.46 25.95 -20.82
C TRP A 56 10.46 25.73 -21.95
N ILE A 57 10.95 25.81 -23.18
CA ILE A 57 10.17 25.51 -24.38
C ILE A 57 10.66 24.17 -24.91
N GLY A 58 9.76 23.21 -25.00
CA GLY A 58 10.02 21.89 -25.55
C GLY A 58 9.19 21.64 -26.82
N LEU A 59 9.26 20.41 -27.32
CA LEU A 59 8.51 19.97 -28.50
C LEU A 59 7.39 19.01 -28.11
N LYS A 60 6.36 18.93 -28.95
CA LYS A 60 5.22 18.02 -28.73
C LYS A 60 5.60 16.52 -28.61
N ASN A 61 6.74 16.11 -29.17
CA ASN A 61 7.21 14.74 -29.06
C ASN A 61 7.77 14.41 -27.66
N GLU A 62 8.18 15.43 -26.89
CA GLU A 62 8.76 15.26 -25.55
C GLU A 62 7.72 14.84 -24.51
N PHE A 63 6.42 15.02 -24.77
CA PHE A 63 5.36 14.55 -23.88
C PHE A 63 5.48 13.06 -23.55
N SER A 64 5.87 12.23 -24.52
CA SER A 64 6.00 10.79 -24.29
C SER A 64 7.11 10.48 -23.28
N GLU A 65 8.22 11.20 -23.34
CA GLU A 65 9.35 11.01 -22.43
C GLU A 65 9.03 11.60 -21.05
N LEU A 66 8.49 12.82 -21.02
CA LEU A 66 8.14 13.54 -19.79
C LEU A 66 6.99 12.89 -19.02
N SER A 67 6.08 12.16 -19.69
CA SER A 67 4.97 11.45 -19.03
C SER A 67 5.42 10.35 -18.06
N ARG A 68 6.70 9.95 -18.14
CA ARG A 68 7.31 8.98 -17.22
C ARG A 68 7.55 9.56 -15.83
N ASP A 69 7.69 10.87 -15.70
CA ASP A 69 8.05 11.57 -14.47
C ASP A 69 7.04 12.67 -14.06
N TRP A 70 6.20 13.13 -14.99
CA TRP A 70 5.33 14.29 -14.79
C TRP A 70 3.87 14.02 -15.17
N PHE A 71 2.96 14.62 -14.41
CA PHE A 71 1.56 14.80 -14.81
C PHE A 71 1.37 16.14 -15.51
N PHE A 72 0.59 16.20 -16.59
CA PHE A 72 0.43 17.43 -17.37
C PHE A 72 -0.87 18.16 -17.04
N ILE A 73 -0.75 19.47 -16.80
CA ILE A 73 -1.86 20.38 -16.57
C ILE A 73 -1.87 21.41 -17.70
N LYS A 74 -2.93 21.40 -18.49
CA LYS A 74 -3.09 22.37 -19.57
C LYS A 74 -3.50 23.72 -18.99
N VAL A 75 -2.78 24.76 -19.37
CA VAL A 75 -2.99 26.12 -18.89
C VAL A 75 -4.05 26.80 -19.75
N ASP A 76 -4.95 27.55 -19.11
CA ASP A 76 -5.98 28.31 -19.82
C ASP A 76 -5.39 29.48 -20.63
N LYS A 77 -6.14 29.95 -21.64
CA LYS A 77 -5.70 31.03 -22.54
C LYS A 77 -5.48 32.38 -21.83
N ASN A 78 -6.11 32.57 -20.67
CA ASN A 78 -6.18 33.85 -19.97
C ASN A 78 -5.34 33.90 -18.69
N GLU A 79 -4.74 32.79 -18.27
CA GLU A 79 -3.85 32.73 -17.11
C GLU A 79 -2.41 32.54 -17.57
N THR A 80 -1.40 32.83 -16.76
CA THR A 80 0.01 32.47 -17.04
C THR A 80 0.34 31.07 -16.52
N LEU A 81 1.44 30.46 -16.97
CA LEU A 81 1.87 29.15 -16.45
C LEU A 81 2.16 29.18 -14.94
N GLU A 82 2.71 30.29 -14.45
CA GLU A 82 3.01 30.50 -13.03
C GLU A 82 1.72 30.64 -12.20
N GLU A 83 0.74 31.40 -12.69
CA GLU A 83 -0.56 31.54 -12.04
C GLU A 83 -1.31 30.23 -11.99
N ALA A 84 -1.29 29.44 -13.07
CA ALA A 84 -1.87 28.10 -13.10
C ALA A 84 -1.20 27.19 -12.06
N HIS A 85 0.13 27.14 -12.05
CA HIS A 85 0.88 26.33 -11.10
C HIS A 85 0.56 26.74 -9.66
N LYS A 86 0.53 28.05 -9.37
CA LYS A 86 0.16 28.59 -8.05
C LYS A 86 -1.28 28.23 -7.69
N ARG A 87 -2.23 28.31 -8.63
CA ARG A 87 -3.64 27.96 -8.42
C ARG A 87 -3.80 26.50 -8.03
N TYR A 88 -3.19 25.58 -8.78
CA TYR A 88 -3.23 24.15 -8.47
C TYR A 88 -2.53 23.80 -7.15
N THR A 89 -1.42 24.46 -6.84
CA THR A 89 -0.76 24.30 -5.53
C THR A 89 -1.63 24.82 -4.39
N ASN A 90 -2.27 25.98 -4.55
CA ASN A 90 -3.16 26.52 -3.52
C ASN A 90 -4.41 25.67 -3.35
N GLU A 91 -4.96 25.13 -4.44
CA GLU A 91 -6.11 24.23 -4.41
C GLU A 91 -5.76 22.91 -3.73
N SER A 92 -4.58 22.33 -4.02
CA SER A 92 -4.12 21.11 -3.34
C SER A 92 -3.88 21.34 -1.84
N ILE A 93 -3.26 22.47 -1.47
CA ILE A 93 -3.08 22.88 -0.07
C ILE A 93 -4.45 23.11 0.61
N ALA A 94 -5.40 23.76 -0.06
CA ALA A 94 -6.73 24.01 0.48
C ALA A 94 -7.54 22.72 0.67
N ILE A 95 -7.41 21.76 -0.26
CA ILE A 95 -8.00 20.42 -0.12
C ILE A 95 -7.35 19.69 1.06
N SER A 96 -6.02 19.75 1.18
CA SER A 96 -5.29 19.19 2.32
C SER A 96 -5.80 19.77 3.64
N HIS A 97 -5.84 21.10 3.79
CA HIS A 97 -6.32 21.74 5.00
C HIS A 97 -7.80 21.47 5.32
N LYS A 98 -8.68 21.49 4.30
CA LYS A 98 -10.10 21.12 4.49
C LYS A 98 -10.26 19.67 4.91
N SER A 99 -9.30 18.83 4.55
CA SER A 99 -9.22 17.44 4.96
C SER A 99 -8.44 17.20 6.26
N TYR A 100 -7.98 18.24 6.98
CA TYR A 100 -7.06 18.09 8.12
C TYR A 100 -5.79 17.29 7.77
N ASP A 101 -5.24 17.51 6.57
CA ASP A 101 -4.12 16.76 5.99
C ASP A 101 -4.38 15.24 5.83
N LEU A 102 -5.65 14.81 5.85
CA LEU A 102 -6.05 13.40 5.71
C LEU A 102 -6.16 12.94 4.25
N ILE A 103 -6.30 13.84 3.28
CA ILE A 103 -6.52 13.50 1.87
C ILE A 103 -5.30 13.89 1.03
N ASP A 104 -4.29 13.04 1.09
CA ASP A 104 -3.56 12.65 -0.11
C ASP A 104 -4.07 11.24 -0.44
N MET A 105 -5.04 11.13 -1.36
CA MET A 105 -5.76 9.87 -1.63
C MET A 105 -4.84 8.66 -1.84
N ARG A 106 -3.62 8.87 -2.35
CA ARG A 106 -2.61 7.82 -2.53
C ARG A 106 -1.96 7.41 -1.21
N LYS A 107 -1.60 8.37 -0.36
CA LYS A 107 -1.10 8.08 1.00
C LYS A 107 -2.20 7.52 1.89
N THR A 108 -3.45 7.93 1.71
CA THR A 108 -4.58 7.45 2.49
C THR A 108 -4.83 5.97 2.23
N GLU A 109 -4.80 5.51 0.98
CA GLU A 109 -4.95 4.09 0.64
C GLU A 109 -3.80 3.25 1.19
N GLU A 110 -2.56 3.67 0.96
CA GLU A 110 -1.37 3.02 1.52
C GLU A 110 -1.45 2.92 3.04
N LEU A 111 -1.88 3.99 3.72
CA LEU A 111 -2.05 4.02 5.16
C LEU A 111 -3.13 3.04 5.61
N TRP A 112 -4.27 2.99 4.93
CA TRP A 112 -5.37 2.07 5.28
C TRP A 112 -4.97 0.61 5.07
N ILE A 113 -4.29 0.30 3.98
CA ILE A 113 -3.72 -1.03 3.71
C ILE A 113 -2.72 -1.39 4.79
N SER A 114 -1.77 -0.50 5.10
CA SER A 114 -0.75 -0.72 6.12
C SER A 114 -1.35 -0.94 7.50
N LYS A 115 -2.34 -0.13 7.89
CA LYS A 115 -3.03 -0.26 9.18
C LYS A 115 -3.91 -1.50 9.27
N ALA A 116 -4.51 -1.95 8.16
CA ALA A 116 -5.28 -3.20 8.11
C ALA A 116 -4.39 -4.45 8.00
N SER A 117 -3.16 -4.30 7.50
CA SER A 117 -2.20 -5.40 7.32
C SER A 117 -1.73 -5.91 8.66
N THR A 118 -2.38 -6.96 9.12
CA THR A 118 -2.08 -7.59 10.40
C THR A 118 -1.41 -8.94 10.14
N GLY A 119 -0.27 -9.17 10.79
CA GLY A 119 0.45 -10.45 10.68
C GLY A 119 -0.28 -11.61 11.35
N SER A 120 0.35 -12.78 11.32
CA SER A 120 -0.18 -14.05 11.86
C SER A 120 -0.77 -13.93 13.27
N ILE A 121 -1.81 -14.70 13.53
CA ILE A 121 -2.35 -14.89 14.89
C ILE A 121 -1.38 -15.80 15.66
N ILE A 122 -0.87 -15.31 16.78
CA ILE A 122 -0.03 -16.06 17.70
C ILE A 122 -0.69 -16.02 19.06
N TRP A 123 -0.85 -17.19 19.68
CA TRP A 123 -1.42 -17.32 21.00
C TRP A 123 -0.83 -18.53 21.70
N ALA A 124 -0.64 -18.43 23.01
CA ALA A 124 -0.14 -19.51 23.85
C ALA A 124 -0.72 -19.39 25.27
N GLU A 125 -0.96 -20.54 25.89
CA GLU A 125 -1.25 -20.67 27.31
C GLU A 125 -0.24 -21.62 27.96
N PRO A 126 0.07 -21.44 29.25
CA PRO A 126 0.90 -22.39 29.99
C PRO A 126 0.27 -23.78 29.94
N TYR A 127 1.06 -24.79 29.59
CA TYR A 127 0.62 -26.17 29.51
C TYR A 127 1.72 -27.11 29.99
N GLU A 128 1.34 -28.14 30.74
CA GLU A 128 2.22 -29.20 31.21
C GLU A 128 1.60 -30.56 30.88
N GLY A 129 2.33 -31.40 30.14
CA GLY A 129 1.84 -32.69 29.65
C GLY A 129 2.30 -33.02 28.23
N ASN A 130 1.77 -34.10 27.66
CA ASN A 130 2.08 -34.51 26.29
C ASN A 130 1.36 -33.61 25.27
N ALA A 131 2.11 -32.96 24.38
CA ALA A 131 1.58 -32.13 23.31
C ALA A 131 1.71 -32.78 21.94
N ARG A 132 0.86 -32.38 20.99
CA ARG A 132 0.98 -32.70 19.57
C ARG A 132 0.97 -31.41 18.77
N GLN A 133 1.89 -31.30 17.82
CA GLN A 133 1.97 -30.18 16.89
C GLN A 133 1.31 -30.58 15.58
N TYR A 134 0.52 -29.66 15.03
CA TYR A 134 -0.02 -29.75 13.68
C TYR A 134 0.41 -28.48 12.93
N ASP A 135 0.66 -28.64 11.64
CA ASP A 135 0.99 -27.53 10.74
C ASP A 135 0.18 -27.67 9.45
N VAL A 136 -0.12 -26.54 8.81
CA VAL A 136 -0.80 -26.52 7.52
C VAL A 136 0.24 -26.34 6.43
N ASN A 137 0.40 -27.37 5.60
CA ASN A 137 1.29 -27.32 4.45
C ASN A 137 0.89 -26.15 3.54
N GLU A 138 1.82 -25.23 3.31
CA GLU A 138 1.67 -24.13 2.36
C GLU A 138 0.40 -23.30 2.62
N PHE A 139 0.17 -22.91 3.88
CA PHE A 139 -1.03 -22.17 4.30
C PHE A 139 -1.36 -21.00 3.36
N TYR A 140 -0.43 -20.07 3.13
CA TYR A 140 -0.69 -18.89 2.29
C TYR A 140 -1.03 -19.23 0.83
N PRO A 141 -0.23 -20.07 0.11
CA PRO A 141 -0.63 -20.57 -1.21
C PRO A 141 -2.01 -21.24 -1.23
N SER A 142 -2.35 -22.03 -0.20
CA SER A 142 -3.66 -22.69 -0.13
C SER A 142 -4.82 -21.69 -0.05
N VAL A 143 -4.63 -20.57 0.65
CA VAL A 143 -5.62 -19.47 0.72
C VAL A 143 -5.74 -18.74 -0.61
N LEU A 144 -4.64 -18.52 -1.33
CA LEU A 144 -4.65 -17.91 -2.67
C LEU A 144 -5.49 -18.71 -3.68
N LEU A 145 -5.54 -20.03 -3.53
CA LEU A 145 -6.26 -20.95 -4.42
C LEU A 145 -7.72 -21.19 -4.02
N GLN A 146 -8.16 -20.69 -2.87
CA GLN A 146 -9.50 -20.95 -2.34
C GLN A 146 -10.59 -20.29 -3.21
N LYS A 147 -11.63 -21.06 -3.56
CA LYS A 147 -12.76 -20.55 -4.35
C LYS A 147 -13.51 -19.47 -3.57
N GLY A 148 -13.79 -18.36 -4.24
CA GLY A 148 -14.56 -17.24 -3.67
C GLY A 148 -13.72 -16.17 -2.99
N VAL A 149 -12.40 -16.37 -2.85
CA VAL A 149 -11.49 -15.32 -2.37
C VAL A 149 -11.26 -14.30 -3.49
N GLN A 150 -11.37 -13.02 -3.15
CA GLN A 150 -11.14 -11.90 -4.06
C GLN A 150 -9.85 -11.16 -3.68
N TRP A 151 -9.12 -10.69 -4.71
CA TRP A 151 -7.85 -9.97 -4.55
C TRP A 151 -7.95 -8.58 -5.19
N PRO A 152 -7.36 -7.54 -4.56
CA PRO A 152 -7.39 -6.20 -5.11
C PRO A 152 -6.35 -6.10 -6.23
N ILE A 153 -6.79 -5.71 -7.42
CA ILE A 153 -5.94 -5.56 -8.62
C ILE A 153 -5.78 -4.11 -9.08
N GLY A 154 -6.46 -3.18 -8.41
CA GLY A 154 -6.50 -1.77 -8.78
C GLY A 154 -6.80 -0.88 -7.59
N PRO A 155 -6.77 0.45 -7.81
CA PRO A 155 -7.01 1.42 -6.75
C PRO A 155 -8.42 1.31 -6.19
N GLY A 156 -8.54 1.43 -4.88
CA GLY A 156 -9.80 1.44 -4.15
C GLY A 156 -10.57 2.75 -4.26
N GLU A 157 -11.88 2.68 -4.01
CA GLU A 157 -12.75 3.85 -3.88
C GLU A 157 -13.04 4.15 -2.41
N PHE A 158 -12.85 5.39 -1.98
CA PHE A 158 -13.19 5.83 -0.63
C PHE A 158 -14.65 6.26 -0.53
N LYS A 159 -15.40 5.62 0.37
CA LYS A 159 -16.82 5.92 0.61
C LYS A 159 -17.12 5.93 2.10
N THR A 160 -17.90 6.93 2.53
CA THR A 160 -18.50 6.94 3.86
C THR A 160 -19.84 6.23 3.80
N ILE A 161 -19.99 5.17 4.59
CA ILE A 161 -21.21 4.38 4.65
C ILE A 161 -21.95 4.76 5.94
N THR A 162 -23.22 5.12 5.85
CA THR A 162 -24.06 5.51 7.00
C THR A 162 -24.83 4.34 7.60
N SER A 163 -24.98 3.23 6.87
CA SER A 163 -25.68 2.03 7.33
C SER A 163 -25.03 0.77 6.78
N PHE A 164 -24.88 -0.24 7.63
CA PHE A 164 -24.38 -1.54 7.24
C PHE A 164 -25.51 -2.36 6.60
N ASN A 165 -25.33 -2.74 5.35
CA ASN A 165 -26.17 -3.75 4.70
C ASN A 165 -25.61 -5.14 5.04
N ASN A 166 -26.48 -6.17 5.11
CA ASN A 166 -26.07 -7.54 5.46
C ASN A 166 -24.99 -8.16 4.54
N ASN A 167 -24.74 -7.55 3.37
CA ASN A 167 -23.65 -7.93 2.48
C ASN A 167 -22.61 -6.80 2.41
N LEU A 168 -21.50 -6.98 3.13
CA LEU A 168 -20.34 -6.12 3.00
C LEU A 168 -19.70 -6.30 1.63
N GLN A 169 -19.39 -5.19 0.97
CA GLN A 169 -18.59 -5.21 -0.24
C GLN A 169 -17.13 -5.54 0.10
N TYR A 170 -16.39 -6.02 -0.88
CA TYR A 170 -14.95 -6.19 -0.76
C TYR A 170 -14.30 -4.85 -0.40
N GLY A 171 -13.51 -4.82 0.69
CA GLY A 171 -12.80 -3.61 1.10
C GLY A 171 -12.26 -3.63 2.52
N ILE A 172 -11.67 -2.50 2.90
CA ILE A 172 -11.23 -2.16 4.25
C ILE A 172 -12.23 -1.19 4.84
N TYR A 173 -12.64 -1.44 6.07
CA TYR A 173 -13.61 -0.67 6.83
C TYR A 173 -12.95 -0.14 8.09
N ARG A 174 -13.21 1.12 8.40
CA ARG A 174 -12.88 1.69 9.70
C ARG A 174 -14.07 1.47 10.63
N VAL A 175 -13.91 0.58 11.62
CA VAL A 175 -15.00 0.16 12.52
C VAL A 175 -14.52 0.19 13.96
N HIS A 176 -15.26 0.92 14.80
CA HIS A 176 -15.09 0.84 16.24
C HIS A 176 -15.80 -0.41 16.76
N ILE A 177 -15.06 -1.36 17.32
CA ILE A 177 -15.63 -2.57 17.92
C ILE A 177 -15.80 -2.33 19.42
N GLU A 178 -17.04 -2.24 19.87
CA GLU A 178 -17.37 -2.08 21.28
C GLU A 178 -17.39 -3.42 22.01
N GLY A 179 -16.78 -3.44 23.21
CA GLY A 179 -16.80 -4.59 24.12
C GLY A 179 -15.74 -5.63 23.80
N LEU A 180 -14.88 -5.93 24.78
CA LEU A 180 -14.07 -7.15 24.75
C LEU A 180 -14.93 -8.30 25.28
N PRO A 181 -15.24 -9.32 24.48
CA PRO A 181 -15.96 -10.49 24.99
C PRO A 181 -15.08 -11.15 26.04
N LYS A 182 -15.65 -11.39 27.24
CA LYS A 182 -14.99 -12.16 28.29
C LYS A 182 -14.55 -13.51 27.72
N LYS A 183 -13.37 -14.01 28.11
CA LYS A 183 -12.81 -15.29 27.64
C LYS A 183 -13.77 -16.48 27.76
N SER A 184 -14.72 -16.42 28.70
CA SER A 184 -15.75 -17.44 28.94
C SER A 184 -16.95 -17.37 28.00
N LEU A 185 -17.06 -16.33 27.16
CA LEU A 185 -18.17 -16.17 26.21
C LEU A 185 -17.82 -16.79 24.87
N ALA A 186 -18.81 -17.42 24.23
CA ALA A 186 -18.67 -18.03 22.90
C ALA A 186 -18.22 -17.05 21.80
N GLN A 187 -18.37 -15.74 22.04
CA GLN A 187 -17.96 -14.66 21.15
C GLN A 187 -16.44 -14.41 21.18
N CYS A 188 -15.71 -14.92 22.18
CA CYS A 188 -14.25 -14.85 22.27
C CYS A 188 -13.64 -16.07 21.58
N SER A 189 -13.46 -16.02 20.26
CA SER A 189 -13.04 -17.19 19.48
C SER A 189 -11.54 -17.51 19.56
N GLN A 190 -10.70 -16.67 20.19
CA GLN A 190 -9.21 -16.69 20.12
C GLN A 190 -8.63 -16.60 18.68
N LEU A 191 -9.47 -16.70 17.66
CA LEU A 191 -9.17 -16.68 16.22
C LEU A 191 -9.37 -15.28 15.60
N PHE A 192 -9.58 -14.26 16.43
CA PHE A 192 -9.76 -12.88 16.00
C PHE A 192 -8.75 -11.98 16.71
N ARG A 193 -8.06 -11.14 15.94
CA ARG A 193 -7.11 -10.16 16.45
C ARG A 193 -7.70 -8.76 16.32
N TYR A 194 -7.86 -8.10 17.47
CA TYR A 194 -8.28 -6.70 17.49
C TYR A 194 -7.20 -5.80 16.90
N ASN A 195 -7.62 -4.92 15.99
CA ASN A 195 -6.80 -3.87 15.45
C ASN A 195 -7.00 -2.58 16.27
N GLN A 196 -5.95 -2.11 16.93
CA GLN A 196 -5.97 -0.87 17.72
C GLN A 196 -6.24 0.37 16.86
N GLU A 197 -5.91 0.30 15.57
CA GLU A 197 -6.15 1.37 14.61
C GLU A 197 -7.57 1.34 14.02
N GLU A 198 -8.38 0.33 14.39
CA GLU A 198 -9.79 0.18 13.97
C GLU A 198 -10.01 -0.09 12.48
N TYR A 199 -9.00 -0.59 11.77
CA TYR A 199 -9.11 -0.99 10.36
C TYR A 199 -9.29 -2.50 10.23
N TYR A 200 -10.36 -2.91 9.57
CA TYR A 200 -10.75 -4.30 9.42
C TYR A 200 -11.14 -4.60 7.98
N THR A 201 -10.86 -5.80 7.50
CA THR A 201 -11.28 -6.24 6.17
C THR A 201 -12.74 -6.73 6.21
N HIS A 202 -13.37 -6.84 5.04
CA HIS A 202 -14.67 -7.50 4.91
C HIS A 202 -14.72 -8.96 5.44
N TYR A 203 -13.56 -9.64 5.63
CA TYR A 203 -13.52 -10.97 6.24
C TYR A 203 -13.60 -10.92 7.78
N ASP A 204 -13.14 -9.81 8.36
CA ASP A 204 -13.05 -9.61 9.81
C ASP A 204 -14.41 -9.25 10.44
N ILE A 205 -15.32 -8.70 9.63
CA ILE A 205 -16.59 -8.15 10.09
C ILE A 205 -17.75 -9.09 9.74
N ARG A 206 -18.56 -9.41 10.75
CA ARG A 206 -19.87 -10.05 10.57
C ARG A 206 -20.95 -9.14 11.17
N ILE A 207 -22.03 -8.93 10.42
CA ILE A 207 -23.20 -8.13 10.81
C ILE A 207 -24.38 -9.06 11.06
#